data_AF-A0A7G1IWP6-F1
#
_entry.id   AF-A0A7G1IWP6-F1
#
_cell.length_a   1.000
_cell.length_b   1.000
_cell.length_c   1.000
_cell.angle_alpha   90.00
_cell.angle_beta   90.00
_cell.angle_gamma   90.00
#
_symmetry.space_group_name_H-M   'P 1'
#
loop_
_entity.id
_entity.type
_entity.pdbx_description
1 polymer ?
#
loop_
_entity_poly.entity_id
_entity_poly.type
_entity_poly.pdbx_seq_one_letter_code
_entity_poly.pdbx_strand_id
1 'polypeptide(L)'
;MVVTIGLLQTAGTMGFLNLALAHDVSSSMSSIILFTNPLWLAFLAHFLLKDTLTIQKISALILGVAGVVTSIGLDVSAFSLGALFALLGSFCWSINTVVTKKIPFDNGPWIFTAWQLLLGGVFLYLFSIPVHESYNFLNLGFWGWVWFIWLIIPASVGSFGLWFYSLGQRGATVASSFLFLVPVFSTIFSIMGLHEPFTLNLVLGGSMVVLALVLVNWKVKREEE
;
A
#
# COMPACT_ATOMS: atom_id res chain seq x y z
N MET A 1 16.83 9.88 -8.19
CA MET A 1 15.48 9.59 -8.70
C MET A 1 15.04 8.17 -8.34
N VAL A 2 15.57 7.12 -8.98
CA VAL A 2 15.16 5.73 -8.70
C VAL A 2 15.48 5.31 -7.26
N VAL A 3 16.60 5.80 -6.71
CA VAL A 3 16.96 5.67 -5.29
C VAL A 3 15.85 6.16 -4.36
N THR A 4 15.30 7.35 -4.61
CA THR A 4 14.26 7.97 -3.77
C THR A 4 12.96 7.17 -3.82
N ILE A 5 12.61 6.66 -5.00
CA ILE A 5 11.40 5.85 -5.21
C ILE A 5 11.58 4.47 -4.56
N GLY A 6 12.73 3.82 -4.73
CA GLY A 6 13.06 2.57 -4.03
C GLY A 6 13.05 2.74 -2.51
N LEU A 7 13.58 3.86 -2.00
CA LEU A 7 13.60 4.15 -0.56
C LEU A 7 12.21 4.42 0.00
N LEU A 8 11.35 5.18 -0.70
CA LEU A 8 9.99 5.45 -0.22
C LEU A 8 9.04 4.26 -0.41
N GLN A 9 9.08 3.62 -1.58
CA GLN A 9 8.14 2.55 -1.93
C GLN A 9 8.54 1.20 -1.36
N THR A 10 9.79 0.80 -1.54
CA THR A 10 10.21 -0.55 -1.13
C THR A 10 10.70 -0.50 0.32
N ALA A 11 11.70 0.32 0.64
CA ALA A 11 12.21 0.38 2.00
C ALA A 11 11.18 0.96 2.99
N GLY A 12 10.57 2.08 2.65
CA GLY A 12 9.59 2.78 3.47
C GLY A 12 8.29 2.00 3.59
N THR A 13 7.52 1.89 2.52
CA THR A 13 6.19 1.24 2.60
C THR A 13 6.27 -0.22 3.02
N MET A 14 7.13 -1.05 2.42
CA MET A 14 7.20 -2.45 2.83
C MET A 14 7.88 -2.63 4.18
N GLY A 15 8.90 -1.83 4.52
CA GLY A 15 9.52 -1.89 5.85
C GLY A 15 8.52 -1.57 6.96
N PHE A 16 7.79 -0.47 6.83
CA PHE A 16 6.74 -0.11 7.79
C PHE A 16 5.59 -1.12 7.81
N LEU A 17 5.23 -1.72 6.67
CA LEU A 17 4.22 -2.76 6.63
C LEU A 17 4.66 -4.02 7.40
N ASN A 18 5.93 -4.44 7.25
CA ASN A 18 6.47 -5.57 8.01
C ASN A 18 6.55 -5.25 9.51
N LEU A 19 6.94 -4.03 9.88
CA LEU A 19 6.90 -3.58 11.28
C LEU A 19 5.47 -3.57 11.84
N ALA A 20 4.48 -3.18 11.04
CA ALA A 20 3.08 -3.23 11.46
C ALA A 20 2.66 -4.66 11.81
N LEU A 21 3.02 -5.63 10.96
CA LEU A 21 2.76 -7.06 11.20
C LEU A 21 3.52 -7.59 12.43
N ALA A 22 4.75 -7.12 12.65
CA ALA A 22 5.55 -7.49 13.82
C ALA A 22 5.00 -6.93 15.15
N HIS A 23 4.17 -5.89 15.10
CA HIS A 23 3.53 -5.24 16.25
C HIS A 23 2.03 -5.57 16.34
N ASP A 24 1.71 -6.86 16.14
CA ASP A 24 0.39 -7.47 16.36
C ASP A 24 -0.77 -6.89 15.53
N VAL A 25 -0.47 -6.26 14.39
CA VAL A 25 -1.51 -5.87 13.43
C VAL A 25 -1.73 -6.99 12.43
N SER A 26 -2.99 -7.38 12.27
CA SER A 26 -3.39 -8.42 11.32
C SER A 26 -3.08 -8.02 9.87
N SER A 27 -2.90 -9.01 8.99
CA SER A 27 -2.59 -8.76 7.57
C SER A 27 -3.74 -8.03 6.88
N SER A 28 -4.98 -8.39 7.24
CA SER A 28 -6.19 -7.71 6.79
C SER A 28 -6.20 -6.24 7.18
N MET A 29 -5.90 -5.93 8.45
CA MET A 29 -5.96 -4.57 8.98
C MET A 29 -4.85 -3.69 8.40
N SER A 30 -3.62 -4.21 8.35
CA SER A 30 -2.49 -3.55 7.68
C SER A 30 -2.80 -3.21 6.23
N SER A 31 -3.48 -4.10 5.51
CA SER A 31 -3.92 -3.85 4.13
C SER A 31 -4.94 -2.72 4.06
N ILE A 32 -5.98 -2.73 4.89
CA ILE A 32 -7.00 -1.67 4.91
C ILE A 32 -6.36 -0.31 5.21
N ILE A 33 -5.46 -0.25 6.20
CA ILE A 33 -4.74 0.98 6.55
C ILE A 33 -3.86 1.43 5.38
N LEU A 34 -3.14 0.51 4.74
CA LEU A 34 -2.32 0.82 3.57
C LEU A 34 -3.17 1.38 2.42
N PHE A 35 -4.39 0.88 2.21
CA PHE A 35 -5.29 1.38 1.18
C PHE A 35 -5.86 2.78 1.42
N THR A 36 -5.52 3.43 2.54
CA THR A 36 -5.72 4.89 2.69
C THR A 36 -4.77 5.75 1.86
N ASN A 37 -3.80 5.15 1.15
CA ASN A 37 -2.87 5.86 0.25
C ASN A 37 -3.54 6.95 -0.60
N PRO A 38 -4.68 6.71 -1.28
CA PRO A 38 -5.27 7.71 -2.17
C PRO A 38 -5.77 8.96 -1.43
N LEU A 39 -6.08 8.82 -0.15
CA LEU A 39 -6.49 9.93 0.72
C LEU A 39 -5.29 10.84 1.03
N TRP A 40 -4.17 10.25 1.45
CA TRP A 40 -2.90 10.95 1.64
C TRP A 40 -2.41 11.56 0.34
N LEU A 41 -2.57 10.85 -0.79
CA LEU A 41 -2.23 11.36 -2.11
C LEU A 41 -3.09 12.58 -2.48
N ALA A 42 -4.40 12.56 -2.24
CA ALA A 42 -5.26 13.70 -2.51
C ALA A 42 -4.88 14.92 -1.67
N PHE A 43 -4.56 14.70 -0.39
CA PHE A 43 -4.05 15.73 0.50
C PHE A 43 -2.70 16.30 0.01
N LEU A 44 -1.72 15.44 -0.27
CA LEU A 44 -0.40 15.84 -0.77
C LEU A 44 -0.47 16.49 -2.15
N ALA A 45 -1.35 16.05 -3.04
CA ALA A 45 -1.53 16.62 -4.36
C ALA A 45 -2.06 18.06 -4.30
N HIS A 46 -2.90 18.38 -3.32
CA HIS A 46 -3.34 19.75 -3.11
C HIS A 46 -2.16 20.70 -2.85
N PHE A 47 -1.29 20.34 -1.91
CA PHE A 47 -0.16 21.17 -1.51
C PHE A 47 1.00 21.14 -2.52
N LEU A 48 1.32 19.96 -3.08
CA LEU A 48 2.52 19.74 -3.88
C LEU A 48 2.28 19.82 -5.39
N LEU A 49 1.05 19.57 -5.85
CA LEU A 49 0.68 19.57 -7.28
C LEU A 49 -0.31 20.70 -7.61
N LYS A 50 -0.70 21.54 -6.63
CA LYS A 50 -1.72 22.60 -6.75
C LYS A 50 -3.07 22.08 -7.24
N ASP A 51 -3.37 20.82 -6.96
CA ASP A 51 -4.59 20.17 -7.38
C ASP A 51 -5.77 20.66 -6.53
N THR A 52 -6.95 20.87 -7.11
CA THR A 52 -8.09 21.36 -6.33
C THR A 52 -8.70 20.25 -5.47
N LEU A 53 -8.87 20.53 -4.17
CA LEU A 53 -9.63 19.69 -3.26
C LEU A 53 -11.11 19.97 -3.49
N THR A 54 -11.77 19.08 -4.22
CA THR A 54 -13.24 19.11 -4.34
C THR A 54 -13.87 18.60 -3.04
N ILE A 55 -15.10 19.05 -2.77
CA ILE A 55 -15.90 18.59 -1.62
C ILE A 55 -16.00 17.06 -1.58
N GLN A 56 -16.05 16.42 -2.75
CA GLN A 56 -16.04 14.96 -2.88
C GLN A 56 -14.73 14.30 -2.45
N LYS A 57 -13.57 14.90 -2.74
CA LYS A 57 -12.28 14.40 -2.24
C LYS A 57 -12.21 14.51 -0.72
N ILE A 58 -12.77 15.58 -0.15
CA ILE A 58 -12.82 15.79 1.30
C ILE A 58 -13.78 14.79 1.97
N SER A 59 -14.97 14.55 1.41
CA SER A 59 -15.90 13.56 1.95
C SER A 59 -15.34 12.14 1.87
N ALA A 60 -14.65 11.80 0.77
CA ALA A 60 -13.92 10.54 0.65
C ALA A 60 -12.80 10.41 1.70
N LEU A 61 -12.03 11.47 1.95
CA LEU A 61 -11.01 11.51 3.00
C LEU A 61 -11.60 11.23 4.38
N ILE A 62 -12.68 11.92 4.74
CA ILE A 62 -13.36 11.72 6.02
C ILE A 62 -13.90 10.29 6.14
N LEU A 63 -14.54 9.78 5.09
CA LEU A 63 -15.11 8.43 5.08
C LEU A 63 -14.02 7.35 5.20
N GLY A 64 -12.88 7.53 4.54
CA GLY A 64 -11.79 6.57 4.59
C GLY A 64 -11.04 6.59 5.93
N VAL A 65 -10.87 7.77 6.55
CA VAL A 65 -10.36 7.87 7.93
C VAL A 65 -11.31 7.19 8.91
N ALA A 66 -12.62 7.45 8.78
CA ALA A 66 -13.63 6.77 9.59
C ALA A 66 -13.59 5.25 9.38
N GLY A 67 -13.45 4.79 8.14
CA GLY A 67 -13.33 3.37 7.81
C GLY A 67 -12.11 2.70 8.44
N VAL A 68 -10.95 3.37 8.48
CA VAL A 68 -9.80 2.87 9.22
C VAL A 68 -10.10 2.77 10.71
N VAL A 69 -10.59 3.85 11.33
CA VAL A 69 -10.93 3.83 12.78
C VAL A 69 -11.92 2.72 13.11
N THR A 70 -12.93 2.50 12.27
CA THR A 70 -13.89 1.40 12.42
C THR A 70 -13.24 0.03 12.25
N SER A 71 -12.25 -0.11 11.36
CA SER A 71 -11.52 -1.38 11.16
C SER A 71 -10.63 -1.74 12.35
N ILE A 72 -10.03 -0.75 13.00
CA ILE A 72 -9.25 -0.90 14.24
C ILE A 72 -10.18 -1.30 15.40
N GLY A 73 -11.44 -0.85 15.36
CA GLY A 73 -12.42 -1.02 16.42
C GLY A 73 -12.51 0.21 17.32
N LEU A 74 -13.63 0.32 18.06
CA LEU A 74 -13.89 1.45 18.98
C LEU A 74 -13.06 1.39 20.28
N ASP A 75 -12.17 0.42 20.42
CA ASP A 75 -11.27 0.35 21.55
C ASP A 75 -10.09 1.32 21.31
N VAL A 76 -10.27 2.57 21.71
CA VAL A 76 -9.29 3.66 21.53
C VAL A 76 -7.99 3.39 22.30
N SER A 77 -8.01 2.45 23.24
CA SER A 77 -6.81 1.91 23.90
C SER A 77 -5.94 1.04 22.99
N ALA A 78 -6.46 0.63 21.83
CA ALA A 78 -5.85 -0.24 20.83
C ALA A 78 -5.30 0.49 19.60
N PHE A 79 -5.00 1.80 19.69
CA PHE A 79 -4.12 2.43 18.69
C PHE A 79 -2.71 1.86 18.84
N SER A 80 -2.52 0.64 18.31
CA SER A 80 -1.28 -0.10 18.45
C SER A 80 -0.18 0.60 17.67
N LEU A 81 1.04 0.48 18.16
CA LEU A 81 2.23 0.98 17.48
C LEU A 81 2.30 0.47 16.02
N GLY A 82 1.79 -0.75 15.77
CA GLY A 82 1.69 -1.30 14.42
C GLY A 82 0.72 -0.55 13.50
N ALA A 83 -0.41 -0.03 14.00
CA ALA A 83 -1.33 0.76 13.19
C ALA A 83 -0.68 2.07 12.73
N LEU A 84 0.14 2.68 13.60
CA LEU A 84 0.96 3.84 13.24
C LEU A 84 1.99 3.48 12.15
N PHE A 85 2.66 2.34 12.25
CA PHE A 85 3.57 1.88 11.20
C PHE A 85 2.83 1.66 9.87
N ALA A 86 1.68 1.00 9.86
CA ALA A 86 0.89 0.83 8.63
C ALA A 86 0.48 2.19 8.01
N LEU A 87 0.11 3.18 8.84
CA LEU A 87 -0.17 4.55 8.37
C LEU A 87 1.07 5.25 7.80
N LEU A 88 2.23 5.09 8.43
CA LEU A 88 3.50 5.62 7.90
C LEU A 88 3.86 4.97 6.56
N GLY A 89 3.65 3.66 6.44
CA GLY A 89 3.83 2.96 5.17
C GLY A 89 2.92 3.50 4.08
N SER A 90 1.66 3.81 4.43
CA SER A 90 0.69 4.43 3.54
C SER A 90 1.11 5.84 3.09
N PHE A 91 1.60 6.63 4.04
CA PHE A 91 2.13 7.96 3.76
C PHE A 91 3.35 7.93 2.83
N CYS A 92 4.31 7.01 3.05
CA CYS A 92 5.46 6.81 2.18
C CYS A 92 5.06 6.45 0.75
N TRP A 93 4.06 5.59 0.57
CA TRP A 93 3.55 5.21 -0.76
C TRP A 93 2.95 6.42 -1.49
N SER A 94 2.25 7.27 -0.75
CA SER A 94 1.58 8.44 -1.28
C SER A 94 2.59 9.49 -1.75
N ILE A 95 3.64 9.74 -0.96
CA ILE A 95 4.77 10.59 -1.38
C ILE A 95 5.44 9.98 -2.61
N ASN A 96 5.71 8.67 -2.62
CA ASN A 96 6.30 7.98 -3.76
C ASN A 96 5.48 8.21 -5.04
N THR A 97 4.15 8.11 -4.94
CA THR A 97 3.25 8.33 -6.08
C THR A 97 3.34 9.77 -6.62
N VAL A 98 3.43 10.78 -5.74
CA VAL A 98 3.66 12.18 -6.15
C VAL A 98 5.01 12.36 -6.82
N VAL A 99 6.08 11.79 -6.24
CA VAL A 99 7.45 11.87 -6.77
C VAL A 99 7.54 11.20 -8.13
N THR A 100 6.97 10.00 -8.27
CA THR A 100 6.96 9.26 -9.54
C THR A 100 6.21 10.01 -10.64
N LYS A 101 5.11 10.72 -10.31
CA LYS A 101 4.39 11.57 -11.29
C LYS A 101 5.22 12.77 -11.76
N LYS A 102 6.10 13.32 -10.93
CA LYS A 102 6.89 14.51 -11.27
C LYS A 102 8.15 14.20 -12.06
N ILE A 103 8.62 12.96 -12.05
CA ILE A 103 9.90 12.61 -12.65
C ILE A 103 9.69 11.59 -13.78
N PRO A 104 9.78 12.02 -15.05
CA PRO A 104 9.66 11.12 -16.19
C PRO A 104 10.84 10.15 -16.23
N PHE A 105 10.57 8.87 -16.51
CA PHE A 105 11.60 7.84 -16.67
C PHE A 105 11.55 7.28 -18.09
N ASP A 106 12.54 7.64 -18.91
CA ASP A 106 12.56 7.30 -20.34
C ASP A 106 13.04 5.88 -20.65
N ASN A 107 13.63 5.17 -19.69
CA ASN A 107 14.22 3.84 -19.92
C ASN A 107 13.21 2.67 -19.77
N GLY A 108 11.92 2.96 -19.75
CA GLY A 108 10.86 1.96 -19.71
C GLY A 108 10.54 1.38 -18.31
N PRO A 109 9.31 0.89 -18.11
CA PRO A 109 8.78 0.51 -16.79
C PRO A 109 9.48 -0.68 -16.12
N TRP A 110 9.99 -1.63 -16.91
CA TRP A 110 10.64 -2.83 -16.39
C TRP A 110 12.01 -2.53 -15.78
N ILE A 111 12.82 -1.72 -16.48
CA ILE A 111 14.13 -1.29 -15.99
C ILE A 111 13.97 -0.42 -14.75
N PHE A 112 12.96 0.45 -14.74
CA PHE A 112 12.60 1.24 -13.56
C PHE A 112 12.30 0.35 -12.35
N THR A 113 11.45 -0.67 -12.54
CA THR A 113 11.04 -1.61 -11.49
C THR A 113 12.22 -2.43 -10.96
N ALA A 114 13.11 -2.88 -11.84
CA ALA A 114 14.30 -3.63 -11.44
C ALA A 114 15.19 -2.78 -10.52
N TRP A 115 15.51 -1.55 -10.93
CA TRP A 115 16.35 -0.66 -10.13
C TRP A 115 15.69 -0.21 -8.83
N GLN A 116 14.38 0.08 -8.82
CA GLN A 116 13.71 0.51 -7.59
C GLN A 116 13.68 -0.61 -6.55
N LEU A 117 13.40 -1.86 -6.97
CA LEU A 117 13.35 -3.01 -6.08
C LEU A 117 14.74 -3.37 -5.56
N LEU A 118 15.75 -3.33 -6.42
CA LEU A 118 17.14 -3.59 -6.04
C LEU A 118 17.63 -2.58 -4.98
N LEU A 119 17.53 -1.28 -5.29
CA LEU A 119 17.99 -0.23 -4.39
C LEU A 119 17.16 -0.21 -3.11
N GLY A 120 15.85 -0.34 -3.25
CA GLY A 120 14.92 -0.43 -2.12
C GLY A 120 15.21 -1.60 -1.18
N GLY A 121 15.50 -2.78 -1.73
CA GLY A 121 15.90 -3.95 -0.97
C GLY A 121 17.24 -3.77 -0.26
N VAL A 122 18.22 -3.13 -0.90
CA VAL A 122 19.51 -2.78 -0.26
C VAL A 122 19.30 -1.86 0.93
N PHE A 123 18.48 -0.80 0.79
CA PHE A 123 18.18 0.09 1.92
C PHE A 123 17.41 -0.62 3.04
N LEU A 124 16.44 -1.47 2.68
CA LEU A 124 15.69 -2.24 3.66
C LEU A 124 16.61 -3.19 4.45
N TYR A 125 17.57 -3.84 3.78
CA TYR A 125 18.61 -4.63 4.44
C TYR A 125 19.48 -3.78 5.36
N LEU A 126 19.92 -2.60 4.91
CA LEU A 126 20.70 -1.68 5.76
C LEU A 126 19.91 -1.21 7.00
N PHE A 127 18.61 -0.96 6.86
CA PHE A 127 17.73 -0.61 7.99
C PHE A 127 17.41 -1.79 8.90
N SER A 128 17.56 -3.03 8.43
CA SER A 128 17.44 -4.24 9.26
C SER A 128 18.57 -4.36 10.27
N ILE A 129 19.77 -3.88 9.95
CA ILE A 129 20.99 -4.06 10.77
C ILE A 129 20.84 -3.43 12.18
N PRO A 130 20.40 -2.16 12.35
CA PRO A 130 20.23 -1.56 13.68
C PRO A 130 19.12 -2.19 14.51
N VAL A 131 18.14 -2.84 13.86
CA VAL A 131 17.03 -3.53 14.53
C VAL A 131 17.47 -4.92 15.02
N HIS A 132 18.71 -5.34 14.71
CA HIS A 132 19.25 -6.67 15.02
C HIS A 132 18.41 -7.83 14.47
N GLU A 133 17.58 -7.54 13.47
CA GLU A 133 16.88 -8.53 12.65
C GLU A 133 17.95 -9.28 11.84
N SER A 134 18.33 -10.45 12.34
CA SER A 134 19.22 -11.38 11.64
C SER A 134 18.50 -12.70 11.45
N TYR A 135 18.37 -13.12 10.19
CA TYR A 135 17.77 -14.39 9.86
C TYR A 135 18.85 -15.32 9.32
N ASN A 136 18.99 -16.49 9.94
CA ASN A 136 19.94 -17.49 9.48
C ASN A 136 19.34 -18.26 8.30
N PHE A 137 19.81 -17.98 7.08
CA PHE A 137 19.37 -18.66 5.87
C PHE A 137 19.58 -20.19 5.90
N LEU A 138 20.49 -20.69 6.74
CA LEU A 138 20.72 -22.13 6.92
C LEU A 138 19.57 -22.81 7.69
N ASN A 139 18.72 -22.06 8.38
CA ASN A 139 17.52 -22.58 9.05
C ASN A 139 16.28 -22.57 8.14
N LEU A 140 16.38 -22.13 6.87
CA LEU A 140 15.28 -22.23 5.92
C LEU A 140 15.06 -23.70 5.53
N GLY A 141 14.04 -24.31 6.11
CA GLY A 141 13.50 -25.58 5.61
C GLY A 141 12.95 -25.44 4.19
N PHE A 142 12.57 -26.57 3.59
CA PHE A 142 12.02 -26.62 2.21
C PHE A 142 10.88 -25.62 1.99
N TRP A 143 9.91 -25.56 2.91
CA TRP A 143 8.79 -24.63 2.81
C TRP A 143 9.21 -23.16 2.92
N GLY A 144 10.24 -22.83 3.71
CA GLY A 144 10.78 -21.48 3.79
C GLY A 144 11.33 -21.00 2.44
N TRP A 145 12.03 -21.86 1.72
CA TRP A 145 12.50 -21.57 0.36
C TRP A 145 11.36 -21.43 -0.64
N VAL A 146 10.31 -22.26 -0.54
CA VAL A 146 9.11 -22.13 -1.39
C VAL A 146 8.44 -20.77 -1.19
N TRP A 147 8.23 -20.33 0.07
CA TRP A 147 7.66 -19.02 0.36
C TRP A 147 8.57 -17.87 -0.08
N PHE A 148 9.88 -18.03 0.07
CA PHE A 148 10.85 -17.03 -0.39
C PHE A 148 10.80 -16.83 -1.91
N ILE A 149 10.79 -17.92 -2.68
CA ILE A 149 10.66 -17.87 -4.15
C ILE A 149 9.30 -17.30 -4.56
N TRP A 150 8.24 -17.65 -3.83
CA TRP A 150 6.90 -17.09 -4.04
C TRP A 150 6.87 -15.57 -3.84
N LEU A 151 7.57 -15.03 -2.84
CA LEU A 151 7.65 -13.58 -2.64
C LEU A 151 8.44 -12.88 -3.75
N ILE A 152 9.46 -13.52 -4.31
CA ILE A 152 10.30 -12.95 -5.38
C ILE A 152 9.57 -12.97 -6.72
N ILE A 153 9.14 -14.15 -7.19
CA ILE A 153 8.70 -14.32 -8.57
C ILE A 153 7.27 -13.77 -8.76
N PRO A 154 6.21 -14.40 -8.22
CA PRO A 154 4.86 -13.90 -8.44
C PRO A 154 4.57 -12.60 -7.66
N ALA A 155 4.96 -12.51 -6.38
CA ALA A 155 4.55 -11.37 -5.56
C ALA A 155 5.31 -10.08 -5.86
N SER A 156 6.56 -10.14 -6.30
CA SER A 156 7.35 -8.95 -6.66
C SER A 156 7.46 -8.77 -8.18
N VAL A 157 8.23 -9.61 -8.87
CA VAL A 157 8.51 -9.41 -10.30
C VAL A 157 7.24 -9.49 -11.15
N GLY A 158 6.40 -10.48 -10.89
CA GLY A 158 5.13 -10.68 -11.59
C GLY A 158 4.13 -9.57 -11.32
N SER A 159 3.85 -9.26 -10.06
CA SER A 159 2.85 -8.26 -9.68
C SER A 159 3.21 -6.86 -10.17
N PHE A 160 4.43 -6.38 -9.90
CA PHE A 160 4.88 -5.05 -10.32
C PHE A 160 5.02 -4.99 -11.84
N GLY A 161 5.53 -6.05 -12.46
CA GLY A 161 5.61 -6.16 -13.91
C GLY A 161 4.25 -6.00 -14.60
N LEU A 162 3.26 -6.77 -14.16
CA LEU A 162 1.87 -6.67 -14.65
C LEU A 162 1.25 -5.31 -14.35
N TRP A 163 1.53 -4.75 -13.17
CA TRP A 163 1.05 -3.43 -12.78
C TRP A 163 1.54 -2.34 -13.74
N PHE A 164 2.85 -2.24 -13.94
CA PHE A 164 3.41 -1.23 -14.82
C PHE A 164 3.08 -1.49 -16.29
N TYR A 165 2.98 -2.75 -16.71
CA TYR A 165 2.49 -3.11 -18.03
C TYR A 165 1.05 -2.65 -18.26
N SER A 166 0.15 -2.89 -17.29
CA SER A 166 -1.23 -2.40 -17.34
C SER A 166 -1.30 -0.88 -17.33
N LEU A 167 -0.41 -0.23 -16.59
CA LEU A 167 -0.33 1.23 -16.53
C LEU A 167 0.09 1.83 -17.89
N GLY A 168 1.00 1.16 -18.61
CA GLY A 168 1.41 1.56 -19.96
C GLY A 168 0.36 1.28 -21.04
N GLN A 169 -0.38 0.17 -20.95
CA GLN A 169 -1.37 -0.25 -21.96
C GLN A 169 -2.75 0.40 -21.80
N ARG A 170 -3.29 0.42 -20.59
CA ARG A 170 -4.69 0.83 -20.30
C ARG A 170 -4.81 2.14 -19.52
N GLY A 171 -3.67 2.79 -19.24
CA GLY A 171 -3.60 4.04 -18.50
C GLY A 171 -3.82 3.86 -16.99
N ALA A 172 -3.43 4.89 -16.24
CA ALA A 172 -3.44 4.87 -14.78
C ALA A 172 -4.83 4.61 -14.17
N THR A 173 -5.91 5.10 -14.80
CA THR A 173 -7.27 4.96 -14.27
C THR A 173 -7.73 3.50 -14.20
N VAL A 174 -7.53 2.72 -15.27
CA VAL A 174 -7.96 1.31 -15.32
C VAL A 174 -7.09 0.46 -14.39
N ALA A 175 -5.77 0.71 -14.38
CA ALA A 175 -4.86 0.01 -13.48
C ALA A 175 -5.24 0.27 -12.00
N SER A 176 -5.50 1.52 -11.62
CA SER A 176 -5.92 1.88 -10.27
C SER A 176 -7.26 1.28 -9.85
N SER A 177 -8.16 0.94 -10.78
CA SER A 177 -9.40 0.23 -10.44
C SER A 177 -9.17 -1.17 -9.86
N PHE A 178 -8.13 -1.88 -10.31
CA PHE A 178 -7.80 -3.20 -9.77
C PHE A 178 -7.24 -3.15 -8.34
N LEU A 179 -6.65 -2.02 -7.93
CA LEU A 179 -6.19 -1.84 -6.56
C LEU A 179 -7.31 -1.92 -5.54
N PHE A 180 -8.56 -1.63 -5.93
CA PHE A 180 -9.72 -1.76 -5.04
C PHE A 180 -10.06 -3.20 -4.68
N LEU A 181 -9.60 -4.17 -5.48
CA LEU A 181 -9.80 -5.59 -5.18
C LEU A 181 -8.81 -6.11 -4.14
N VAL A 182 -7.68 -5.43 -3.93
CA VAL A 182 -6.64 -5.88 -3.01
C VAL A 182 -7.14 -6.00 -1.55
N PRO A 183 -7.83 -5.02 -0.93
CA PRO A 183 -8.34 -5.20 0.43
C PRO A 183 -9.34 -6.36 0.52
N VAL A 184 -10.18 -6.57 -0.50
CA VAL A 184 -11.14 -7.68 -0.54
C VAL A 184 -10.41 -9.03 -0.56
N PHE A 185 -9.48 -9.21 -1.50
CA PHE A 185 -8.68 -10.45 -1.58
C PHE A 185 -7.78 -10.64 -0.37
N SER A 186 -7.18 -9.56 0.15
CA SER A 186 -6.35 -9.60 1.35
C SER A 186 -7.14 -10.11 2.54
N THR A 187 -8.34 -9.58 2.79
CA THR A 187 -9.22 -10.04 3.87
C THR A 187 -9.62 -11.51 3.66
N ILE A 188 -10.02 -11.91 2.44
CA ILE A 188 -10.39 -13.31 2.15
C ILE A 188 -9.22 -14.26 2.44
N PHE A 189 -8.04 -13.96 1.90
CA PHE A 189 -6.85 -14.81 2.09
C PHE A 189 -6.35 -14.80 3.53
N SER A 190 -6.50 -13.71 4.26
CA SER A 190 -6.11 -13.65 5.67
C SER A 190 -7.05 -14.47 6.55
N ILE A 191 -8.36 -14.45 6.30
CA ILE A 191 -9.32 -15.31 7.03
C ILE A 191 -9.09 -16.79 6.68
N MET A 192 -8.95 -17.11 5.40
CA MET A 192 -8.82 -18.50 4.96
C MET A 192 -7.45 -19.10 5.27
N GLY A 193 -6.37 -18.32 5.10
CA GLY A 193 -4.99 -18.79 5.17
C GLY A 193 -4.33 -18.56 6.52
N LEU A 194 -4.62 -17.43 7.19
CA LEU A 194 -4.05 -17.10 8.51
C LEU A 194 -5.03 -17.41 9.66
N HIS A 195 -6.24 -17.89 9.36
CA HIS A 195 -7.29 -18.15 10.33
C HIS A 195 -7.63 -16.92 11.19
N GLU A 196 -7.48 -15.72 10.63
CA GLU A 196 -7.79 -14.46 11.32
C GLU A 196 -9.29 -14.38 11.68
N PRO A 197 -9.65 -13.84 12.86
CA PRO A 197 -11.04 -13.75 13.28
C PRO A 197 -11.83 -12.81 12.37
N PHE A 198 -12.95 -13.30 11.84
CA PHE A 198 -13.90 -12.50 11.09
C PHE A 198 -14.67 -11.57 12.03
N THR A 199 -14.24 -10.32 12.14
CA THR A 199 -14.92 -9.32 12.97
C THR A 199 -15.81 -8.42 12.13
N LEU A 200 -16.96 -8.03 12.68
CA LEU A 200 -17.88 -7.10 12.02
C LEU A 200 -17.21 -5.73 11.74
N ASN A 201 -16.32 -5.31 12.64
CA ASN A 201 -15.51 -4.10 12.52
C ASN A 201 -14.64 -4.08 11.26
N LEU A 202 -13.98 -5.21 10.96
CA LEU A 202 -13.15 -5.36 9.76
C LEU A 202 -13.98 -5.21 8.47
N VAL A 203 -15.17 -5.80 8.44
CA VAL A 203 -16.07 -5.73 7.28
C VAL A 203 -16.60 -4.31 7.10
N LEU A 204 -17.09 -3.70 8.18
CA LEU A 204 -17.64 -2.34 8.16
C LEU A 204 -16.56 -1.35 7.75
N GLY A 205 -15.41 -1.36 8.42
CA GLY A 205 -14.34 -0.43 8.12
C GLY A 205 -13.72 -0.66 6.74
N GLY A 206 -13.52 -1.91 6.32
CA GLY A 206 -13.09 -2.26 4.96
C GLY A 206 -14.08 -1.75 3.89
N SER A 207 -15.39 -1.91 4.12
CA SER A 207 -16.43 -1.40 3.21
C SER A 207 -16.41 0.13 3.12
N MET A 208 -16.21 0.83 4.23
CA MET A 208 -16.11 2.29 4.26
C MET A 208 -14.89 2.79 3.50
N VAL A 209 -13.74 2.11 3.63
CA VAL A 209 -12.53 2.44 2.85
C VAL A 209 -12.77 2.19 1.36
N VAL A 210 -13.38 1.08 0.98
CA VAL A 210 -13.74 0.83 -0.43
C VAL A 210 -14.69 1.90 -0.96
N LEU A 211 -15.71 2.30 -0.21
CA LEU A 211 -16.62 3.38 -0.58
C LEU A 211 -15.91 4.72 -0.72
N ALA A 212 -15.03 5.07 0.21
CA ALA A 212 -14.20 6.27 0.14
C ALA A 212 -13.34 6.29 -1.13
N LEU A 213 -12.74 5.15 -1.46
CA LEU A 213 -11.92 4.98 -2.66
C LEU A 213 -12.74 5.12 -3.95
N VAL A 214 -13.95 4.56 -3.99
CA VAL A 214 -14.89 4.75 -5.10
C VAL A 214 -15.25 6.23 -5.23
N LEU A 215 -15.63 6.89 -4.14
CA LEU A 215 -15.97 8.32 -4.14
C LEU A 215 -14.82 9.22 -4.62
N VAL A 216 -13.57 8.92 -4.22
CA VAL A 216 -12.41 9.73 -4.62
C VAL A 216 -12.04 9.54 -6.09
N ASN A 217 -12.32 8.36 -6.65
CA ASN A 217 -12.05 8.04 -8.05
C ASN A 217 -13.26 8.27 -8.97
N TRP A 218 -14.43 8.54 -8.40
CA TRP A 218 -15.61 8.88 -9.19
C TRP A 218 -15.38 10.25 -9.81
N LYS A 219 -15.04 10.26 -11.11
CA LYS A 219 -15.06 11.49 -11.88
C LYS A 219 -16.50 12.01 -11.84
N VAL A 220 -16.71 13.17 -11.24
CA VAL A 220 -17.85 14.00 -11.65
C VAL A 220 -17.68 14.18 -13.14
N LYS A 221 -18.59 13.58 -13.90
CA LYS A 221 -18.86 14.00 -15.25
C LYS A 221 -19.24 15.47 -15.10
N ARG A 222 -18.28 16.38 -15.30
CA ARG A 222 -18.61 17.78 -15.50
C ARG A 222 -19.36 17.75 -16.82
N GLU A 223 -20.68 17.86 -16.74
CA GLU A 223 -21.49 18.19 -17.90
C GLU A 223 -20.89 19.49 -18.45
N GLU A 224 -20.20 19.35 -19.58
CA GLU A 224 -19.96 20.48 -20.47
C GLU A 224 -21.31 20.78 -21.10
N GLU A 225 -22.07 21.69 -20.49
CA GLU A 225 -23.09 22.51 -21.13
C GLU A 225 -22.96 23.96 -20.65
#